data_AF-A0A6I9P3F2-F1
#
_entry.id   AF-A0A6I9P3F2-F1
#
_cell.length_a   1.000
_cell.length_b   1.000
_cell.length_c   1.000
_cell.angle_alpha   90.00
_cell.angle_beta   90.00
_cell.angle_gamma   90.00
#
_symmetry.space_group_name_H-M   'P 1'
#
loop_
_entity.id
_entity.type
_entity.pdbx_description
1 polymer ?
#
loop_
_entity_poly.entity_id
_entity_poly.type
_entity_poly.pdbx_seq_one_letter_code
_entity_poly.pdbx_strand_id
1 'polypeptide(L)'
;MEYNTAVLTACAQFVLLCFIGIKAAEPSGDGGGWSSDSGFRLQDEGDCNIDILDGFSLSHQQFIERYAYSRPVILRGLTDNTRFRSLCSKASLLEEYGARKVRLSTANTFSYRKVDIPLQEYVDDLLRPQSADALGSETLYFFGDNNFTEWQSLFEQYESPPYALPHTSGAYSFGIAGSFCSNPITHNAAECQRVACSTFSLVLRWL
;
A
#
# COMPACT_ATOMS: atom_id res chain seq x y z
N MET A 1 -20.91 -53.24 20.18
CA MET A 1 -21.46 -51.87 20.04
C MET A 1 -20.53 -50.80 20.60
N GLU A 2 -19.30 -51.12 21.02
CA GLU A 2 -18.35 -50.16 21.61
C GLU A 2 -17.27 -49.68 20.62
N TYR A 3 -17.02 -50.43 19.55
CA TYR A 3 -16.00 -50.12 18.55
C TYR A 3 -16.33 -48.85 17.72
N ASN A 4 -17.60 -48.65 17.38
CA ASN A 4 -18.02 -47.50 16.56
C ASN A 4 -17.94 -46.17 17.32
N THR A 5 -18.10 -46.20 18.64
CA THR A 5 -18.06 -44.99 19.48
C THR A 5 -16.64 -44.47 19.63
N ALA A 6 -15.65 -45.37 19.75
CA ALA A 6 -14.24 -45.01 19.83
C ALA A 6 -13.74 -44.36 18.53
N VAL A 7 -14.15 -44.90 17.37
CA VAL A 7 -13.79 -44.35 16.05
C VAL A 7 -14.41 -42.96 15.82
N LEU A 8 -15.69 -42.77 16.18
CA LEU A 8 -16.34 -41.46 16.08
C LEU A 8 -15.67 -40.40 16.97
N THR A 9 -15.24 -40.79 18.18
CA THR A 9 -14.59 -39.88 19.13
C THR A 9 -13.19 -39.48 18.64
N ALA A 10 -12.43 -40.43 18.08
CA ALA A 10 -11.12 -40.15 17.49
C ALA A 10 -11.22 -39.24 16.25
N CYS A 11 -12.21 -39.47 15.38
CA CYS A 11 -12.46 -38.61 14.22
C CYS A 11 -12.89 -37.19 14.63
N ALA A 12 -13.74 -37.05 15.65
CA ALA A 12 -14.17 -35.74 16.15
C ALA A 12 -13.01 -34.94 16.78
N GLN A 13 -12.11 -35.62 17.51
CA GLN A 13 -10.90 -35.00 18.06
C GLN A 13 -9.91 -34.57 16.97
N PHE A 14 -9.79 -35.36 15.90
CA PHE A 14 -8.91 -35.02 14.77
C PHE A 14 -9.44 -33.82 13.98
N VAL A 15 -10.76 -33.73 13.76
CA VAL A 15 -11.39 -32.57 13.11
C VAL A 15 -11.24 -31.30 13.98
N LEU A 16 -11.40 -31.41 15.30
CA LEU A 16 -11.21 -30.28 16.21
C LEU A 16 -9.75 -29.77 16.21
N LEU A 17 -8.76 -30.67 16.15
CA LEU A 17 -7.34 -30.31 16.03
C LEU A 17 -7.02 -29.64 14.68
N CYS A 18 -7.66 -30.05 13.59
CA CYS A 18 -7.52 -29.39 12.29
C CYS A 18 -8.11 -27.97 12.28
N PHE A 19 -9.18 -27.70 13.03
CA PHE A 19 -9.75 -26.34 13.15
C PHE A 19 -8.94 -25.41 14.05
N ILE A 20 -8.19 -25.95 15.03
CA ILE A 20 -7.33 -25.13 15.90
C ILE A 20 -6.05 -24.68 15.19
N GLY A 21 -5.64 -25.37 14.11
CA GLY A 21 -4.42 -25.09 13.36
C GLY A 21 -4.50 -23.95 12.34
N ILE A 22 -5.68 -23.42 12.01
CA ILE A 22 -5.82 -22.29 11.08
C ILE A 22 -5.95 -21.00 11.88
N LYS A 23 -4.88 -20.62 12.57
CA LYS A 23 -4.67 -19.22 12.92
C LYS A 23 -4.10 -18.55 11.67
N ALA A 24 -4.91 -17.74 10.99
CA ALA A 24 -4.40 -16.78 10.02
C ALA A 24 -3.27 -16.01 10.70
N ALA A 25 -2.08 -16.05 10.11
CA ALA A 25 -0.95 -15.29 10.61
C ALA A 25 -1.35 -13.81 10.60
N GLU A 26 -1.40 -13.20 11.78
CA GLU A 26 -1.50 -11.74 11.88
C GLU A 26 -0.34 -11.14 11.06
N PRO A 27 -0.58 -10.10 10.23
CA PRO A 27 0.49 -9.43 9.52
C PRO A 27 1.56 -9.02 10.52
N SER A 28 2.80 -9.45 10.30
CA SER A 28 3.92 -9.06 11.15
C SER A 28 3.99 -7.55 11.25
N GLY A 29 4.16 -7.02 12.47
CA GLY A 29 4.29 -5.58 12.71
C GLY A 29 5.58 -4.97 12.16
N ASP A 30 6.34 -5.70 11.33
CA ASP A 30 7.61 -5.31 10.73
C ASP A 30 7.45 -4.55 9.40
N GLY A 31 6.22 -4.19 9.03
CA GLY A 31 5.94 -3.46 7.80
C GLY A 31 6.17 -4.27 6.53
N GLY A 32 6.18 -5.61 6.60
CA GLY A 32 6.37 -6.46 5.43
C GLY A 32 7.82 -6.50 4.93
N GLY A 33 8.79 -6.24 5.82
CA GLY A 33 10.21 -6.24 5.48
C GLY A 33 10.71 -4.98 4.77
N TRP A 34 9.89 -3.94 4.68
CA TRP A 34 10.29 -2.62 4.21
C TRP A 34 10.99 -1.85 5.33
N SER A 35 12.26 -1.49 5.15
CA SER A 35 13.04 -0.79 6.17
C SER A 35 12.52 0.64 6.37
N SER A 36 12.31 0.99 7.64
CA SER A 36 12.18 2.38 8.08
C SER A 36 13.50 2.76 8.76
N ASP A 37 14.17 3.78 8.25
CA ASP A 37 15.39 4.26 8.89
C ASP A 37 15.04 4.80 10.28
N SER A 38 15.78 4.36 11.29
CA SER A 38 15.40 4.54 12.71
C SER A 38 15.65 5.95 13.26
N GLY A 39 16.21 6.84 12.43
CA GLY A 39 16.68 8.16 12.83
C GLY A 39 15.61 9.25 12.95
N PHE A 40 14.46 9.12 12.29
CA PHE A 40 13.42 10.16 12.29
C PHE A 40 12.17 9.69 13.05
N ARG A 41 11.84 10.38 14.14
CA ARG A 41 10.64 10.11 14.92
C ARG A 41 9.55 11.03 14.41
N LEU A 42 8.40 10.47 14.00
CA LEU A 42 7.22 11.27 13.59
C LEU A 42 6.71 12.24 14.66
N GLN A 43 7.28 12.19 15.86
CA GLN A 43 6.99 13.11 16.95
C GLN A 43 7.44 14.55 16.64
N ASP A 44 8.29 14.74 15.63
CA ASP A 44 8.80 16.06 15.24
C ASP A 44 7.80 16.88 14.38
N GLU A 45 6.70 16.28 13.89
CA GLU A 45 5.71 16.94 13.01
C GLU A 45 4.48 17.55 13.71
N GLY A 46 4.40 17.43 15.04
CA GLY A 46 3.26 17.89 15.83
C GLY A 46 2.03 16.98 15.76
N ASP A 47 0.91 17.44 16.32
CA ASP A 47 -0.33 16.66 16.39
C ASP A 47 -1.08 16.65 15.05
N CYS A 48 -1.48 15.46 14.59
CA CYS A 48 -2.33 15.31 13.41
C CYS A 48 -3.70 15.99 13.65
N ASN A 49 -4.05 16.94 12.77
CA ASN A 49 -5.31 17.69 12.84
C ASN A 49 -6.37 17.18 11.83
N ILE A 50 -6.12 16.06 11.15
CA ILE A 50 -7.04 15.44 10.20
C ILE A 50 -7.99 14.51 10.96
N ASP A 51 -9.29 14.61 10.68
CA ASP A 51 -10.30 13.71 11.26
C ASP A 51 -9.96 12.25 10.91
N ILE A 52 -9.89 11.38 11.93
CA ILE A 52 -9.68 9.92 11.76
C ILE A 52 -10.96 9.20 12.17
N LEU A 53 -11.59 8.52 11.22
CA LEU A 53 -12.85 7.80 11.42
C LEU A 53 -12.71 6.34 11.03
N ASP A 54 -13.44 5.46 11.72
CA ASP A 54 -13.58 4.07 11.30
C ASP A 54 -14.67 3.97 10.23
N GLY A 55 -14.49 3.11 9.23
CA GLY A 55 -15.28 3.07 8.01
C GLY A 55 -16.77 2.82 8.23
N PHE A 56 -17.13 2.15 9.32
CA PHE A 56 -18.52 1.89 9.70
C PHE A 56 -19.23 3.09 10.36
N SER A 57 -18.48 4.14 10.74
CA SER A 57 -19.02 5.32 11.43
C SER A 57 -19.52 6.41 10.49
N LEU A 58 -19.30 6.27 9.18
CA LEU A 58 -19.60 7.29 8.18
C LEU A 58 -20.40 6.68 7.01
N SER A 59 -21.61 7.17 6.77
CA SER A 59 -22.35 6.79 5.56
C SER A 59 -21.78 7.48 4.33
N HIS A 60 -22.05 6.93 3.12
CA HIS A 60 -21.62 7.57 1.87
C HIS A 60 -22.19 8.99 1.71
N GLN A 61 -23.46 9.20 2.08
CA GLN A 61 -24.07 10.53 2.06
C GLN A 61 -23.34 11.50 2.99
N GLN A 62 -23.02 11.08 4.23
CA GLN A 62 -22.28 11.91 5.17
C GLN A 62 -20.86 12.22 4.67
N PHE A 63 -20.21 11.25 3.99
CA PHE A 63 -18.93 11.48 3.34
C PHE A 63 -19.00 12.57 2.27
N ILE A 64 -20.01 12.50 1.38
CA ILE A 64 -20.22 13.50 0.32
C ILE A 64 -20.49 14.89 0.89
N GLU A 65 -21.38 14.99 1.88
CA GLU A 65 -21.80 16.27 2.46
C GLU A 65 -20.70 16.93 3.30
N ARG A 66 -19.95 16.14 4.10
CA ARG A 66 -19.00 16.67 5.09
C ARG A 66 -17.55 16.73 4.62
N TYR A 67 -17.12 15.86 3.71
CA TYR A 67 -15.68 15.66 3.43
C TYR A 67 -15.30 15.78 1.96
N ALA A 68 -16.01 15.12 1.04
CA ALA A 68 -15.59 14.91 -0.35
C ALA A 68 -15.04 16.14 -1.09
N TYR A 69 -15.58 17.32 -0.82
CA TYR A 69 -15.22 18.58 -1.49
C TYR A 69 -14.74 19.69 -0.55
N SER A 70 -14.57 19.40 0.74
CA SER A 70 -14.44 20.46 1.76
C SER A 70 -13.25 20.28 2.70
N ARG A 71 -12.95 19.07 3.16
CA ARG A 71 -11.84 18.83 4.11
C ARG A 71 -11.33 17.38 4.03
N PRO A 72 -10.04 17.14 4.33
CA PRO A 72 -9.48 15.79 4.36
C PRO A 72 -10.02 14.95 5.52
N VAL A 73 -10.04 13.63 5.36
CA VAL A 73 -10.39 12.64 6.38
C VAL A 73 -9.59 11.36 6.16
N ILE A 74 -9.15 10.72 7.25
CA ILE A 74 -8.53 9.39 7.22
C ILE A 74 -9.60 8.37 7.61
N LEU A 75 -9.87 7.42 6.71
CA LEU A 75 -10.88 6.39 6.92
C LEU A 75 -10.19 5.03 7.11
N ARG A 76 -10.41 4.42 8.27
CA ARG A 76 -9.78 3.14 8.65
C ARG A 76 -10.78 1.99 8.54
N GLY A 77 -10.31 0.83 8.12
CA GLY A 77 -11.15 -0.38 8.13
C GLY A 77 -12.35 -0.33 7.19
N LEU A 78 -12.24 0.35 6.03
CA LEU A 78 -13.30 0.39 5.02
C LEU A 78 -13.43 -0.88 4.19
N THR A 79 -12.32 -1.58 3.99
CA THR A 79 -12.17 -2.71 3.07
C THR A 79 -11.20 -3.72 3.69
N ASP A 80 -11.37 -5.01 3.42
CA ASP A 80 -10.43 -6.02 3.86
C ASP A 80 -9.34 -6.26 2.81
N ASN A 81 -8.28 -5.46 2.91
CA ASN A 81 -7.09 -5.58 2.06
C ASN A 81 -5.98 -6.42 2.71
N THR A 82 -6.29 -7.31 3.65
CA THR A 82 -5.27 -8.09 4.40
C THR A 82 -4.41 -8.94 3.46
N ARG A 83 -5.03 -9.63 2.49
CA ARG A 83 -4.31 -10.42 1.48
C ARG A 83 -3.43 -9.55 0.59
N PHE A 84 -4.00 -8.46 0.06
CA PHE A 84 -3.27 -7.51 -0.77
C PHE A 84 -2.05 -6.94 -0.04
N ARG A 85 -2.20 -6.56 1.24
CA ARG A 85 -1.11 -6.11 2.10
C ARG A 85 -0.01 -7.15 2.27
N SER A 86 -0.38 -8.42 2.46
CA SER A 86 0.59 -9.52 2.57
C SER A 86 1.39 -9.71 1.28
N LEU A 87 0.72 -9.63 0.12
CA LEU A 87 1.36 -9.73 -1.19
C LEU A 87 2.26 -8.53 -1.49
N CYS A 88 2.02 -7.39 -0.83
CA CYS A 88 2.86 -6.20 -0.89
C CYS A 88 4.08 -6.25 0.05
N SER A 89 4.39 -7.39 0.68
CA SER A 89 5.65 -7.55 1.41
C SER A 89 6.85 -7.46 0.46
N LYS A 90 8.01 -6.98 0.94
CA LYS A 90 9.24 -6.91 0.13
C LYS A 90 9.59 -8.27 -0.46
N ALA A 91 9.53 -9.33 0.34
CA ALA A 91 9.85 -10.68 -0.11
C ALA A 91 8.88 -11.17 -1.20
N SER A 92 7.57 -11.05 -0.99
CA SER A 92 6.56 -11.49 -1.97
C SER A 92 6.66 -10.73 -3.29
N LEU A 93 6.90 -9.42 -3.23
CA LEU A 93 7.05 -8.60 -4.44
C LEU A 93 8.32 -8.93 -5.21
N LEU A 94 9.44 -9.14 -4.54
CA LEU A 94 10.69 -9.53 -5.20
C LEU A 94 10.64 -10.95 -5.77
N GLU A 95 9.97 -11.88 -5.08
CA GLU A 95 9.79 -13.25 -5.57
C GLU A 95 8.98 -13.29 -6.87
N GLU A 96 7.83 -12.61 -6.93
CA GLU A 96 6.93 -12.67 -8.08
C GLU A 96 7.28 -11.66 -9.20
N TYR A 97 7.77 -10.48 -8.83
CA TYR A 97 7.94 -9.34 -9.75
C TYR A 97 9.39 -8.86 -9.87
N GLY A 98 10.35 -9.41 -9.11
CA GLY A 98 11.73 -8.91 -9.03
C GLY A 98 12.43 -8.79 -10.39
N ALA A 99 12.26 -9.79 -11.27
CA ALA A 99 12.85 -9.79 -12.61
C ALA A 99 12.08 -8.93 -13.64
N ARG A 100 10.86 -8.48 -13.32
CA ARG A 100 10.02 -7.73 -14.24
C ARG A 100 10.45 -6.27 -14.28
N LYS A 101 10.31 -5.63 -15.44
CA LYS A 101 10.69 -4.24 -15.60
C LYS A 101 9.64 -3.32 -14.98
N VAL A 102 10.10 -2.39 -14.16
CA VAL A 102 9.32 -1.26 -13.66
C VAL A 102 9.80 0.03 -14.31
N ARG A 103 8.87 0.92 -14.60
CA ARG A 103 9.17 2.23 -15.17
C ARG A 103 9.29 3.27 -14.05
N LEU A 104 10.50 3.78 -13.86
CA LEU A 104 10.80 4.83 -12.91
C LEU A 104 10.66 6.19 -13.56
N SER A 105 10.20 7.17 -12.79
CA SER A 105 10.11 8.57 -13.21
C SER A 105 10.89 9.47 -12.26
N THR A 106 11.30 10.66 -12.71
CA THR A 106 11.91 11.65 -11.81
C THR A 106 10.88 12.31 -10.91
N ALA A 107 11.23 12.51 -9.64
CA ALA A 107 10.41 13.13 -8.59
C ALA A 107 10.32 14.67 -8.71
N ASN A 108 9.98 15.16 -9.91
CA ASN A 108 9.71 16.57 -10.16
C ASN A 108 8.39 16.73 -10.94
N THR A 109 7.87 17.96 -11.00
CA THR A 109 6.57 18.30 -11.60
C THR A 109 6.39 17.82 -13.04
N PHE A 110 7.49 17.60 -13.77
CA PHE A 110 7.42 17.31 -15.19
C PHE A 110 7.82 15.86 -15.56
N SER A 111 8.44 15.12 -14.65
CA SER A 111 8.78 13.69 -14.78
C SER A 111 9.38 13.28 -16.13
N TYR A 112 10.23 14.14 -16.73
CA TYR A 112 10.64 13.99 -18.14
C TYR A 112 11.48 12.73 -18.41
N ARG A 113 12.31 12.32 -17.45
CA ARG A 113 13.16 11.14 -17.61
C ARG A 113 12.42 9.91 -17.11
N LYS A 114 12.31 8.91 -17.97
CA LYS A 114 11.80 7.58 -17.65
C LYS A 114 12.88 6.52 -17.84
N VAL A 115 12.97 5.59 -16.91
CA VAL A 115 13.98 4.53 -16.94
C VAL A 115 13.30 3.21 -16.60
N ASP A 116 13.54 2.18 -17.42
CA ASP A 116 13.02 0.84 -17.17
C ASP A 116 14.13 -0.05 -16.62
N ILE A 117 13.97 -0.52 -15.39
CA ILE A 117 14.90 -1.45 -14.74
C ILE A 117 14.11 -2.59 -14.06
N PRO A 118 14.73 -3.75 -13.78
CA PRO A 118 14.12 -4.78 -12.95
C PRO A 118 13.68 -4.23 -11.60
N LEU A 119 12.54 -4.68 -11.08
CA LEU A 119 12.09 -4.29 -9.74
C LEU A 119 13.14 -4.58 -8.68
N GLN A 120 13.85 -5.71 -8.81
CA GLN A 120 14.92 -6.07 -7.89
C GLN A 120 16.04 -5.04 -7.87
N GLU A 121 16.50 -4.59 -9.05
CA GLU A 121 17.52 -3.54 -9.16
C GLU A 121 17.02 -2.23 -8.52
N TYR A 122 15.75 -1.86 -8.74
CA TYR A 122 15.16 -0.70 -8.07
C TYR A 122 15.21 -0.82 -6.54
N VAL A 123 14.77 -1.96 -6.00
CA VAL A 123 14.66 -2.18 -4.56
C VAL A 123 16.03 -2.29 -3.88
N ASP A 124 17.00 -2.91 -4.53
CA ASP A 124 18.32 -3.17 -3.95
C ASP A 124 19.26 -1.96 -4.08
N ASP A 125 19.21 -1.24 -5.21
CA ASP A 125 20.20 -0.20 -5.52
C ASP A 125 19.66 1.24 -5.38
N LEU A 126 18.37 1.46 -5.64
CA LEU A 126 17.78 2.79 -5.72
C LEU A 126 16.83 3.14 -4.58
N LEU A 127 16.17 2.15 -3.97
CA LEU A 127 15.21 2.32 -2.88
C LEU A 127 15.93 2.53 -1.53
N ARG A 128 16.70 3.61 -1.46
CA ARG A 128 17.49 4.03 -0.29
C ARG A 128 17.12 5.45 0.14
N PRO A 129 17.35 5.82 1.42
CA PRO A 129 17.24 7.20 1.86
C PRO A 129 18.04 8.13 0.94
N GLN A 130 17.39 9.22 0.52
CA GLN A 130 18.04 10.25 -0.29
C GLN A 130 18.60 11.33 0.62
N SER A 131 19.69 11.93 0.19
CA SER A 131 20.25 13.09 0.89
C SER A 131 19.29 14.30 0.77
N ALA A 132 19.26 15.16 1.77
CA ALA A 132 18.40 16.34 1.77
C ALA A 132 18.76 17.37 0.68
N ASP A 133 19.96 17.28 0.11
CA ASP A 133 20.42 18.10 -1.02
C ASP A 133 20.16 17.45 -2.40
N ALA A 134 19.60 16.23 -2.43
CA ALA A 134 19.32 15.54 -3.69
C ALA A 134 18.24 16.28 -4.49
N LEU A 135 18.53 16.51 -5.77
CA LEU A 135 17.55 17.15 -6.66
C LEU A 135 16.46 16.15 -7.05
N GLY A 136 15.20 16.58 -7.01
CA GLY A 136 14.08 15.74 -7.47
C GLY A 136 14.17 15.33 -8.95
N SER A 137 14.97 16.03 -9.77
CA SER A 137 15.31 15.63 -11.13
C SER A 137 16.28 14.44 -11.22
N GLU A 138 16.97 14.13 -10.13
CA GLU A 138 17.94 13.04 -10.02
C GLU A 138 17.38 11.88 -9.19
N THR A 139 16.35 12.13 -8.38
CA THR A 139 15.61 11.11 -7.64
C THR A 139 14.62 10.37 -8.53
N LEU A 140 14.83 9.07 -8.69
CA LEU A 140 13.93 8.16 -9.40
C LEU A 140 13.00 7.45 -8.41
N TYR A 141 11.72 7.33 -8.77
CA TYR A 141 10.75 6.58 -7.97
C TYR A 141 9.79 5.79 -8.87
N PHE A 142 9.30 4.66 -8.37
CA PHE A 142 8.35 3.81 -9.07
C PHE A 142 6.91 4.24 -8.74
N PHE A 143 6.25 4.95 -9.65
CA PHE A 143 4.87 5.37 -9.51
C PHE A 143 4.24 5.74 -10.87
N GLY A 144 2.93 5.52 -11.01
CA GLY A 144 2.09 6.15 -12.04
C GLY A 144 2.12 5.53 -13.44
N ASP A 145 3.20 4.86 -13.85
CA ASP A 145 3.35 4.25 -15.19
C ASP A 145 3.45 2.72 -15.11
N ASN A 146 2.45 2.10 -14.47
CA ASN A 146 2.41 0.67 -14.22
C ASN A 146 1.95 -0.09 -15.48
N ASN A 147 2.59 -1.23 -15.76
CA ASN A 147 2.07 -2.20 -16.73
C ASN A 147 0.93 -3.02 -16.08
N PHE A 148 -0.31 -2.57 -16.26
CA PHE A 148 -1.48 -3.20 -15.65
C PHE A 148 -1.69 -4.67 -16.05
N THR A 149 -1.19 -5.11 -17.22
CA THR A 149 -1.27 -6.51 -17.62
C THR A 149 -0.29 -7.37 -16.83
N GLU A 150 0.96 -6.91 -16.65
CA GLU A 150 1.94 -7.66 -15.87
C GLU A 150 1.58 -7.71 -14.38
N TRP A 151 1.04 -6.63 -13.85
CA TRP A 151 0.72 -6.50 -12.43
C TRP A 151 -0.72 -6.91 -12.07
N GLN A 152 -1.47 -7.42 -13.05
CA GLN A 152 -2.89 -7.73 -12.91
C GLN A 152 -3.19 -8.63 -11.72
N SER A 153 -2.42 -9.72 -11.53
CA SER A 153 -2.66 -10.69 -10.46
C SER A 153 -2.53 -10.09 -9.06
N LEU A 154 -1.68 -9.07 -8.87
CA LEU A 154 -1.61 -8.30 -7.62
C LEU A 154 -2.79 -7.33 -7.50
N PHE A 155 -3.10 -6.60 -8.57
CA PHE A 155 -4.14 -5.57 -8.56
C PHE A 155 -5.55 -6.13 -8.37
N GLU A 156 -5.82 -7.33 -8.87
CA GLU A 156 -7.09 -8.03 -8.65
C GLU A 156 -7.32 -8.42 -7.17
N GLN A 157 -6.30 -8.35 -6.32
CA GLN A 157 -6.44 -8.61 -4.88
C GLN A 157 -6.86 -7.36 -4.10
N TYR A 158 -6.82 -6.17 -4.71
CA TYR A 158 -7.17 -4.93 -4.04
C TYR A 158 -8.68 -4.70 -4.03
N GLU A 159 -9.25 -4.55 -2.84
CA GLU A 159 -10.63 -4.14 -2.64
C GLU A 159 -10.70 -2.61 -2.54
N SER A 160 -11.50 -1.99 -3.41
CA SER A 160 -11.63 -0.54 -3.47
C SER A 160 -12.66 -0.03 -2.45
N PRO A 161 -12.45 1.15 -1.84
CA PRO A 161 -13.40 1.74 -0.91
C PRO A 161 -14.80 1.93 -1.53
N PRO A 162 -15.89 1.78 -0.74
CA PRO A 162 -17.25 1.90 -1.25
C PRO A 162 -17.72 3.35 -1.51
N TYR A 163 -16.83 4.33 -1.33
CA TYR A 163 -17.15 5.74 -1.56
C TYR A 163 -16.71 6.17 -2.96
N ALA A 164 -17.68 6.43 -3.82
CA ALA A 164 -17.46 7.01 -5.15
C ALA A 164 -17.97 8.45 -5.20
N LEU A 165 -17.32 9.32 -5.98
CA LEU A 165 -17.89 10.63 -6.27
C LEU A 165 -18.86 10.54 -7.45
N PRO A 166 -19.97 11.31 -7.41
CA PRO A 166 -20.89 11.40 -8.54
C PRO A 166 -20.16 11.75 -9.83
N HIS A 167 -20.51 11.06 -10.92
CA HIS A 167 -19.95 11.29 -12.26
C HIS A 167 -18.44 11.05 -12.40
N THR A 168 -17.84 10.27 -11.49
CA THR A 168 -16.42 9.90 -11.56
C THR A 168 -16.23 8.39 -11.61
N SER A 169 -15.05 7.96 -12.04
CA SER A 169 -14.57 6.59 -11.89
C SER A 169 -13.26 6.58 -11.09
N GLY A 170 -12.98 5.46 -10.43
CA GLY A 170 -11.70 5.28 -9.74
C GLY A 170 -10.53 5.26 -10.72
N ALA A 171 -9.48 6.03 -10.42
CA ALA A 171 -8.20 5.93 -11.11
C ALA A 171 -7.18 5.39 -10.11
N TYR A 172 -6.66 4.20 -10.40
CA TYR A 172 -5.75 3.49 -9.52
C TYR A 172 -4.30 3.69 -9.95
N SER A 173 -3.43 3.97 -8.99
CA SER A 173 -1.98 4.00 -9.15
C SER A 173 -1.34 3.07 -8.14
N PHE A 174 -0.31 2.37 -8.57
CA PHE A 174 0.57 1.61 -7.70
C PHE A 174 1.98 2.20 -7.73
N GLY A 175 2.70 2.03 -6.64
CA GLY A 175 4.07 2.48 -6.53
C GLY A 175 4.73 1.99 -5.25
N ILE A 176 6.05 2.01 -5.28
CA ILE A 176 6.92 1.69 -4.15
C ILE A 176 7.92 2.85 -4.08
N ALA A 177 7.99 3.50 -2.93
CA ALA A 177 8.89 4.61 -2.72
C ALA A 177 9.71 4.39 -1.45
N GLY A 178 10.90 4.98 -1.37
CA GLY A 178 11.76 4.84 -0.19
C GLY A 178 11.09 5.45 1.04
N SER A 179 11.46 5.00 2.24
CA SER A 179 11.30 5.82 3.43
C SER A 179 12.05 7.07 3.12
N PHE A 180 11.38 8.22 3.21
CA PHE A 180 12.01 9.34 2.59
C PHE A 180 11.38 9.73 1.22
N CYS A 181 10.09 9.56 0.85
CA CYS A 181 9.60 10.00 -0.48
C CYS A 181 8.13 10.50 -0.48
N SER A 182 7.87 11.79 -0.70
CA SER A 182 6.56 12.34 -1.07
C SER A 182 6.62 13.11 -2.40
N ASN A 183 5.45 13.32 -3.01
CA ASN A 183 5.31 14.10 -4.24
C ASN A 183 5.42 15.59 -3.88
N PRO A 184 6.24 16.41 -4.58
CA PRO A 184 6.44 17.80 -4.17
C PRO A 184 5.12 18.58 -4.18
N ILE A 185 4.72 19.09 -3.01
CA ILE A 185 3.73 20.18 -2.91
C ILE A 185 4.48 21.44 -3.33
N THR A 186 4.44 21.74 -4.64
CA THR A 186 4.81 23.03 -5.26
C THR A 186 5.78 23.91 -4.45
N HIS A 187 7.04 23.51 -4.33
CA HIS A 187 8.27 24.32 -4.34
C HIS A 187 9.42 23.49 -3.76
N ASN A 188 10.26 22.98 -4.67
CA ASN A 188 11.62 22.49 -4.44
C ASN A 188 11.82 21.34 -3.42
N ALA A 189 12.32 20.23 -3.97
CA ALA A 189 12.72 18.99 -3.32
C ALA A 189 11.56 18.05 -2.91
N ALA A 190 11.78 16.77 -3.18
CA ALA A 190 11.02 15.72 -2.54
C ALA A 190 11.42 15.75 -1.06
N GLU A 191 10.43 15.88 -0.19
CA GLU A 191 10.59 15.62 1.24
C GLU A 191 9.84 14.35 1.56
N CYS A 192 10.34 13.65 2.54
CA CYS A 192 10.67 12.30 2.26
C CYS A 192 10.22 11.55 3.55
N GLN A 193 9.19 10.68 3.55
CA GLN A 193 8.80 9.93 4.77
C GLN A 193 8.02 8.63 4.44
N ARG A 194 8.54 7.50 4.96
CA ARG A 194 8.07 6.09 4.90
C ARG A 194 7.91 5.40 3.53
N VAL A 195 8.42 4.17 3.44
CA VAL A 195 8.08 3.21 2.37
C VAL A 195 6.62 2.81 2.53
N ALA A 196 5.73 3.34 1.70
CA ALA A 196 4.40 2.80 1.53
C ALA A 196 4.37 1.96 0.26
N CYS A 197 4.39 0.64 0.39
CA CYS A 197 3.80 -0.20 -0.64
C CYS A 197 2.29 -0.05 -0.47
N SER A 198 1.61 0.49 -1.49
CA SER A 198 0.19 0.88 -1.53
C SER A 198 -0.15 2.28 -1.03
N THR A 199 0.17 3.29 -1.85
CA THR A 199 -0.76 4.40 -2.01
C THR A 199 -1.59 4.13 -3.26
N PHE A 200 -2.66 3.33 -3.14
CA PHE A 200 -3.79 3.48 -4.06
C PHE A 200 -4.47 4.81 -3.67
N SER A 201 -3.88 5.91 -4.12
CA SER A 201 -4.57 7.19 -4.09
C SER A 201 -5.73 7.08 -5.06
N LEU A 202 -6.94 7.31 -4.57
CA LEU A 202 -8.05 7.72 -5.40
C LEU A 202 -7.66 9.09 -6.00
N VAL A 203 -6.93 9.09 -7.12
CA VAL A 203 -6.72 10.32 -7.88
C VAL A 203 -7.99 10.54 -8.66
N LEU A 204 -8.89 11.37 -8.12
CA LEU A 204 -10.09 11.80 -8.82
C LEU A 204 -9.66 12.63 -10.04
N ARG A 205 -9.59 11.97 -11.19
CA ARG A 205 -9.30 12.62 -12.45
C ARG A 205 -10.59 13.33 -12.88
N TRP A 206 -10.61 14.65 -12.75
CA TRP A 206 -11.60 15.49 -13.40
C TRP A 206 -11.36 15.40 -14.91
N LEU A 207 -12.30 14.81 -15.65
CA LEU A 207 -12.39 14.95 -17.10
C LEU A 207 -13.21 16.21 -17.43
#